data_AF-A0A7Y9BFS8-F1
#
_entry.id   AF-A0A7Y9BFS8-F1
#
_cell.length_a   1.000
_cell.length_b   1.000
_cell.length_c   1.000
_cell.angle_alpha   90.00
_cell.angle_beta   90.00
_cell.angle_gamma   90.00
#
_symmetry.space_group_name_H-M   'P 1'
#
loop_
_entity.id
_entity.type
_entity.pdbx_description
1 polymer ?
#
loop_
_entity_poly.entity_id
_entity_poly.type
_entity_poly.pdbx_seq_one_letter_code
_entity_poly.pdbx_strand_id
1 'polypeptide(L)' 'MIFKLFTLPIRSIIKLGEKIQEEVDQELYDLTYIQQQLIELHMMYDMEEIDEEAYMEREQELLNRYRIAKEREKNEY' A
#
# COMPACT_ATOMS: atom_id res chain seq x y z
N MET A 1 -13.93 -6.08 -25.52
CA MET A 1 -12.76 -5.20 -25.78
C MET A 1 -12.85 -3.94 -24.91
N ILE A 2 -12.88 -4.11 -23.58
CA ILE A 2 -13.03 -3.01 -22.58
C ILE A 2 -11.87 -3.02 -21.55
N PHE A 3 -11.08 -4.11 -21.51
CA PHE A 3 -10.01 -4.39 -20.55
C PHE A 3 -8.75 -3.47 -20.57
N LYS A 4 -8.79 -2.31 -21.23
CA LYS A 4 -7.58 -1.47 -21.39
C LYS A 4 -7.69 -0.03 -20.92
N LEU A 5 -8.77 0.35 -20.23
CA LEU A 5 -9.04 1.77 -19.98
C LEU A 5 -9.18 2.21 -18.52
N PHE A 6 -8.94 1.35 -17.53
CA PHE A 6 -9.12 1.74 -16.12
C PHE A 6 -7.94 1.55 -15.18
N THR A 7 -6.71 1.45 -15.70
CA THR A 7 -5.48 1.49 -14.87
C THR A 7 -5.14 2.92 -14.37
N LEU A 8 -6.11 3.84 -14.34
CA LEU A 8 -5.94 5.23 -13.93
C LEU A 8 -7.07 5.60 -12.94
N PRO A 9 -6.80 5.79 -11.64
CA PRO A 9 -5.56 6.38 -11.13
C PRO A 9 -5.07 5.78 -9.80
N ILE A 10 -4.47 4.58 -9.84
CA ILE A 10 -3.59 4.13 -8.74
C ILE A 10 -2.50 5.21 -8.47
N ARG A 11 -2.01 5.86 -9.53
CA ARG A 11 -1.05 6.98 -9.44
C ARG A 11 -1.54 8.19 -8.63
N SER A 12 -2.86 8.35 -8.40
CA SER A 12 -3.36 9.47 -7.59
C SER A 12 -3.23 9.22 -6.09
N ILE A 13 -3.22 7.97 -5.63
CA ILE A 13 -2.92 7.63 -4.22
C ILE A 13 -1.46 7.95 -3.90
N ILE A 14 -0.54 7.64 -4.83
CA ILE A 14 0.88 8.00 -4.72
C ILE A 14 1.05 9.51 -4.51
N LYS A 15 0.30 10.35 -5.23
CA LYS A 15 0.33 11.81 -5.06
C LYS A 15 -0.21 12.31 -3.71
N LEU A 16 -1.17 11.60 -3.11
CA LEU A 16 -1.60 11.89 -1.74
C LEU A 16 -0.48 11.53 -0.75
N GLY A 17 0.23 10.42 -0.97
CA GLY A 17 1.42 10.03 -0.22
C GLY A 17 2.57 11.04 -0.31
N GLU A 18 2.88 11.55 -1.51
CA GLU A 18 3.90 12.60 -1.73
C GLU A 18 3.62 13.87 -0.92
N LYS A 19 2.35 14.27 -0.78
CA LYS A 19 1.98 15.46 -0.01
C LYS A 19 2.05 15.27 1.51
N ILE A 20 1.86 14.04 1.98
CA ILE A 20 2.02 13.67 3.40
C ILE A 20 3.51 13.54 3.75
N GLN A 21 4.34 13.14 2.79
CA GLN A 21 5.80 12.99 2.94
C GLN A 21 6.52 14.27 3.38
N GLU A 22 5.97 15.45 3.07
CA GLU A 22 6.56 16.75 3.45
C GLU A 22 6.38 17.08 4.95
N GLU A 23 5.36 16.52 5.62
CA GLU A 23 5.02 16.87 7.02
C GLU A 23 5.24 15.74 8.03
N VAL A 24 5.59 14.53 7.59
CA VAL A 24 5.62 13.33 8.45
C VAL A 24 7.04 12.75 8.54
N ASP A 25 7.47 12.40 9.76
CA ASP A 25 8.74 11.71 10.01
C ASP A 25 8.90 10.49 9.10
N GLN A 26 10.13 10.24 8.63
CA GLN A 26 10.44 9.17 7.68
C GLN A 26 9.93 7.79 8.13
N GLU A 27 9.85 7.56 9.45
CA GLU A 27 9.33 6.31 10.02
C GLU A 27 7.81 6.16 9.93
N LEU A 28 7.07 7.24 10.22
CA LEU A 28 5.60 7.27 10.08
C LEU A 28 5.20 7.23 8.59
N TYR A 29 6.06 7.76 7.72
CA TYR A 29 5.90 7.66 6.27
C TYR A 29 5.91 6.21 5.80
N ASP A 30 6.83 5.37 6.29
CA ASP A 30 6.90 3.94 5.93
C ASP A 30 5.62 3.19 6.33
N LEU A 31 5.09 3.42 7.53
CA LEU A 31 3.85 2.80 8.01
C LEU A 31 2.63 3.22 7.16
N THR A 32 2.50 4.52 6.91
CA THR A 32 1.39 5.09 6.12
C THR A 32 1.41 4.57 4.68
N TYR A 33 2.60 4.47 4.09
CA TYR A 33 2.77 3.98 2.73
C TYR A 33 2.36 2.51 2.59
N ILE A 34 2.77 1.64 3.54
CA ILE A 34 2.39 0.23 3.52
C ILE A 34 0.86 0.06 3.63
N GLN A 35 0.20 0.89 4.45
CA GLN A 35 -1.27 0.88 4.55
C GLN A 35 -1.95 1.29 3.24
N GLN A 36 -1.40 2.27 2.51
CA GLN A 36 -1.90 2.65 1.19
C GLN A 36 -1.74 1.51 0.18
N GLN A 37 -0.60 0.81 0.20
CA GLN A 37 -0.35 -0.36 -0.65
C GLN A 37 -1.34 -1.50 -0.38
N LEU A 38 -1.72 -1.74 0.89
CA LEU A 38 -2.72 -2.74 1.25
C LEU A 38 -4.12 -2.38 0.71
N ILE A 39 -4.52 -1.11 0.80
CA ILE A 39 -5.79 -0.63 0.26
C ILE A 39 -5.83 -0.80 -1.26
N GLU A 40 -4.76 -0.43 -1.95
CA GLU A 40 -4.63 -0.59 -3.40
C GLU A 40 -4.73 -2.06 -3.81
N LEU A 41 -4.02 -2.95 -3.10
CA LEU A 41 -4.05 -4.39 -3.35
C LEU A 41 -5.46 -4.97 -3.18
N HIS A 42 -6.19 -4.56 -2.15
CA HIS A 42 -7.57 -4.98 -1.93
C HIS A 42 -8.50 -4.51 -3.05
N MET A 43 -8.37 -3.26 -3.50
CA MET A 43 -9.14 -2.75 -4.64
C MET A 43 -8.85 -3.52 -5.92
N MET A 44 -7.59 -3.88 -6.19
CA MET A 44 -7.23 -4.68 -7.37
C MET A 44 -7.87 -6.06 -7.33
N TYR A 45 -7.94 -6.69 -6.16
CA TYR A 45 -8.62 -7.97 -5.99
C TYR A 45 -10.13 -7.85 -6.16
N ASP A 46 -10.75 -6.84 -5.52
CA ASP A 46 -12.20 -6.57 -5.64
C ASP A 46 -12.63 -6.30 -7.09
N MET A 47 -11.73 -5.72 -7.90
CA MET A 47 -11.94 -5.45 -9.32
C MET A 47 -11.59 -6.64 -10.23
N GLU A 48 -11.26 -7.80 -9.65
CA GLU A 48 -10.82 -9.01 -10.36
C GLU A 48 -9.60 -8.77 -11.27
N GLU A 49 -8.76 -7.77 -10.95
CA GLU A 49 -7.52 -7.47 -11.70
C GLU A 49 -6.39 -8.44 -11.33
N ILE A 50 -6.46 -9.05 -10.15
CA ILE A 50 -5.56 -10.08 -9.65
C ILE A 50 -6.37 -11.25 -9.10
N ASP A 51 -5.79 -12.46 -9.12
CA ASP A 51 -6.40 -13.63 -8.52
C ASP A 51 -6.14 -13.69 -7.00
N GLU A 52 -6.85 -14.60 -6.33
CA GLU A 52 -6.77 -14.79 -4.88
C GLU A 52 -5.35 -15.20 -4.44
N GLU A 53 -4.65 -16.04 -5.22
CA GLU A 53 -3.30 -16.48 -4.88
C GLU A 53 -2.31 -15.30 -4.89
N ALA A 54 -2.33 -14.47 -5.93
CA ALA A 54 -1.51 -13.27 -6.03
C ALA A 54 -1.88 -12.20 -5.00
N TYR A 55 -3.16 -12.09 -4.64
CA TYR A 55 -3.61 -11.23 -3.54
C TYR A 55 -3.01 -11.68 -2.22
N MET A 56 -3.18 -12.96 -1.86
CA MET A 56 -2.73 -13.53 -0.58
C MET A 56 -1.22 -13.46 -0.42
N GLU A 57 -0.44 -13.75 -1.46
CA GLU A 57 1.03 -13.66 -1.43
C GLU A 57 1.49 -12.23 -1.13
N ARG A 58 0.94 -11.24 -1.85
CA ARG A 58 1.32 -9.83 -1.69
C ARG A 58 0.81 -9.24 -0.39
N GLU A 59 -0.39 -9.60 0.04
CA GLU A 59 -0.95 -9.14 1.32
C GLU A 59 -0.06 -9.60 2.48
N GLN A 60 0.36 -10.86 2.45
CA GLN A 60 1.24 -11.41 3.47
C GLN A 60 2.61 -10.71 3.51
N GLU A 61 3.18 -10.35 2.36
CA GLU A 61 4.41 -9.57 2.28
C GLU A 61 4.24 -8.18 2.89
N LEU A 62 3.18 -7.46 2.51
CA LEU A 62 2.90 -6.11 3.02
C LEU A 62 2.64 -6.11 4.52
N LEU A 63 1.90 -7.10 5.05
CA LEU A 63 1.66 -7.24 6.48
C LEU A 63 2.95 -7.53 7.27
N ASN A 64 3.87 -8.33 6.69
CA ASN A 64 5.18 -8.58 7.30
C ASN A 64 6.01 -7.29 7.38
N ARG A 65 6.00 -6.48 6.31
CA ARG A 65 6.67 -5.17 6.30
C ARG A 65 6.05 -4.22 7.31
N TYR A 66 4.71 -4.18 7.40
CA TYR A 66 3.99 -3.37 8.39
C TYR A 66 4.40 -3.71 9.82
N ARG A 67 4.45 -5.01 10.15
CA ARG A 67 4.87 -5.48 11.48
C ARG A 67 6.28 -5.01 11.82
N ILE A 68 7.23 -5.13 10.89
CA ILE A 68 8.63 -4.70 11.11
C ILE A 68 8.70 -3.20 11.32
N ALA A 69 8.00 -2.40 10.50
CA ALA A 69 7.96 -0.95 10.65
C ALA A 69 7.37 -0.53 12.01
N LYS A 70 6.32 -1.21 12.46
CA LYS A 70 5.67 -0.96 13.76
C LYS A 70 6.53 -1.37 14.96
N GLU A 71 7.32 -2.42 14.82
CA GLU A 71 8.30 -2.83 15.83
C GLU A 71 9.44 -1.81 15.96
N ARG A 72 9.86 -1.19 14.85
CA ARG A 72 10.87 -0.12 14.87
C ARG A 72 10.34 1.13 15.58
N GLU A 73 9.14 1.60 15.19
CA GLU A 73 8.46 2.72 15.83
C GLU A 73 8.39 2.55 17.36
N LYS A 74 8.10 1.33 17.84
CA LYS A 74 8.02 1.05 19.28
C LYS A 74 9.38 1.04 20.00
N ASN A 75 10.47 0.68 19.30
CA ASN A 75 11.80 0.53 19.89
C ASN A 75 12.63 1.82 19.83
N GLU A 76 12.21 2.83 19.05
CA GLU A 76 12.84 4.16 18.98
C GLU A 76 12.39 5.10 20.14
N TYR A 77 11.51 4.65 21.05
CA TYR A 77 11.02 5.39 22.23
C TYR A 77 11.42 4.78 23.59
#